data_AF-A0A523EBZ0-F1
#
_entry.id   AF-A0A523EBZ0-F1
#
_cell.length_a   1.000
_cell.length_b   1.000
_cell.length_c   1.000
_cell.angle_alpha   90.00
_cell.angle_beta   90.00
_cell.angle_gamma   90.00
#
_symmetry.space_group_name_H-M   'P 1'
#
loop_
_entity.id
_entity.type
_entity.pdbx_description
1 polymer ?
#
loop_
_entity_poly.entity_id
_entity_poly.type
_entity_poly.pdbx_seq_one_letter_code
_entity_poly.pdbx_strand_id
1 'polypeptide(L)'
;MAIGTRACAAADSNRRRRQRGSADVALLQLDSPELDLPHARLGDSDQLAVGQDVYVVGTPYGLENSFTVGHVAARSYVSSGVHRVSTRTFV
;
A
#
# COMPACT_ATOMS: atom_id res chain seq x y z
N MET A 1 1.56 -2.34 -13.44
CA MET A 1 2.28 -2.30 -12.14
C MET A 1 2.09 -0.94 -11.48
N ALA A 2 1.06 -0.81 -10.63
CA ALA A 2 0.84 0.39 -9.85
C ALA A 2 0.95 0.05 -8.37
N ILE A 3 2.09 0.40 -7.80
CA ILE A 3 2.27 0.46 -6.36
C ILE A 3 1.87 1.89 -5.98
N GLY A 4 0.59 2.20 -6.03
CA GLY A 4 0.10 3.56 -5.87
C GLY A 4 0.13 4.04 -4.42
N THR A 5 0.63 5.25 -4.19
CA THR A 5 0.64 5.94 -2.91
C THR A 5 -0.09 7.26 -2.98
N ARG A 6 -0.87 7.52 -1.95
CA ARG A 6 -0.71 8.80 -1.29
C ARG A 6 0.36 8.63 -0.23
N ALA A 7 1.39 9.46 -0.33
CA ALA A 7 2.41 9.59 0.69
C ALA A 7 1.73 9.80 2.06
N CYS A 8 1.80 8.80 2.94
CA CYS A 8 1.73 9.05 4.37
C CYS A 8 3.12 9.58 4.73
N ALA A 9 3.24 10.89 4.93
CA ALA A 9 4.48 11.54 5.29
C ALA A 9 5.07 10.88 6.55
N ALA A 10 6.29 10.35 6.42
CA ALA A 10 7.03 9.77 7.52
C ALA A 10 7.55 10.86 8.47
N ALA A 11 7.48 10.54 9.77
CA ALA A 11 8.33 11.00 10.85
C ALA A 11 8.47 12.53 11.09
N ASP A 12 7.66 13.04 12.03
CA ASP A 12 8.03 14.17 12.88
C ASP A 12 7.83 13.75 14.35
N SER A 13 8.92 13.74 15.12
CA SER A 13 9.04 13.11 16.44
C SER A 13 8.48 13.95 17.59
N ASN A 14 7.69 15.00 17.34
CA ASN A 14 7.14 15.80 18.43
C ASN A 14 5.90 16.66 18.10
N ARG A 15 4.80 16.06 17.62
CA ARG A 15 3.50 16.74 17.68
C ARG A 15 2.32 15.77 17.82
N ARG A 16 1.83 15.69 19.06
CA ARG A 16 0.42 15.41 19.35
C ARG A 16 -0.44 16.22 18.38
N ARG A 17 -1.21 15.60 17.47
CA ARG A 17 -2.56 16.03 17.01
C ARG A 17 -3.04 15.14 15.84
N ARG A 18 -4.06 14.31 16.15
CA ARG A 18 -5.10 13.79 15.26
C ARG A 18 -4.72 12.71 14.23
N GLN A 19 -4.57 11.48 14.71
CA GLN A 19 -4.99 10.32 13.92
C GLN A 19 -6.53 10.30 13.87
N ARG A 20 -7.12 10.86 12.83
CA ARG A 20 -8.49 10.48 12.43
C ARG A 20 -8.36 9.21 11.59
N GLY A 21 -8.29 8.07 12.27
CA GLY A 21 -8.13 6.77 11.62
C GLY A 21 -9.39 6.36 10.89
N SER A 22 -9.42 6.54 9.57
CA SER A 22 -10.38 5.86 8.69
C SER A 22 -9.70 4.88 7.73
N ALA A 23 -8.37 4.75 7.79
CA ALA A 23 -7.58 3.83 7.00
C ALA A 23 -6.82 2.88 7.94
N ASP A 24 -6.80 1.59 7.59
CA ASP A 24 -6.17 0.52 8.36
C ASP A 24 -4.70 0.38 7.96
N VAL A 25 -3.85 1.30 8.45
CA VAL A 25 -2.41 1.38 8.11
C VAL A 25 -1.60 1.75 9.35
N ALA A 26 -0.46 1.08 9.56
CA ALA A 26 0.52 1.40 10.61
C ALA A 26 1.89 1.77 10.00
N LEU A 27 2.63 2.65 10.66
CA LEU A 27 4.01 3.01 10.31
C LEU A 27 4.95 2.56 11.43
N LEU A 28 5.98 1.79 11.08
CA LEU A 28 6.98 1.28 12.01
C LEU A 28 8.35 1.88 11.66
N GLN A 29 9.16 2.10 12.69
CA GLN A 29 10.54 2.54 12.55
C GLN A 29 11.46 1.42 13.01
N LEU A 30 12.52 1.15 12.24
CA LEU A 30 13.56 0.21 12.63
C LEU A 30 14.54 0.90 13.59
N ASP A 31 14.94 0.21 14.66
CA ASP A 31 15.88 0.73 15.67
C ASP A 31 17.33 0.82 15.16
N SER A 32 17.63 0.20 14.02
CA SER A 32 18.95 0.16 13.38
C SER A 32 18.95 0.98 12.08
N PRO A 33 19.11 2.32 12.15
CA PRO A 33 18.98 3.22 11.00
C PRO A 33 20.15 3.13 10.00
N GLU A 34 21.23 2.43 10.34
CA GLU A 34 22.44 2.31 9.53
C GLU A 34 22.36 1.22 8.45
N LEU A 35 21.30 0.40 8.45
CA LEU A 35 21.08 -0.57 7.38
C LEU A 35 20.59 0.14 6.11
N ASP A 36 21.43 0.13 5.08
CA ASP A 36 21.03 0.49 3.72
C ASP A 36 20.15 -0.62 3.13
N LEU A 37 18.85 -0.53 3.39
CA LEU A 37 17.85 -1.46 2.88
C LEU A 37 17.25 -0.96 1.56
N PRO A 38 17.04 -1.85 0.58
CA PRO A 38 16.32 -1.48 -0.63
C PRO A 38 14.90 -1.07 -0.26
N HIS A 39 14.47 0.10 -0.73
CA HIS A 39 13.11 0.59 -0.53
C HIS A 39 12.32 0.51 -1.83
N ALA A 40 11.03 0.17 -1.72
CA ALA A 40 10.14 0.15 -2.86
C ALA A 40 9.83 1.58 -3.32
N ARG A 41 9.90 1.81 -4.65
CA ARG A 41 9.43 3.07 -5.22
C ARG A 41 7.90 3.12 -5.17
N LEU A 42 7.41 4.22 -4.64
CA LEU A 42 6.00 4.54 -4.59
C LEU A 42 5.54 5.13 -5.94
N GLY A 43 4.48 4.57 -6.51
CA GLY A 43 3.75 5.01 -7.70
C GLY A 43 2.48 5.78 -7.36
N ASP A 44 1.65 6.07 -8.37
CA ASP A 44 0.41 6.85 -8.25
C ASP A 44 -0.83 5.95 -8.37
N SER A 45 -1.68 5.91 -7.34
CA SER A 45 -2.92 5.11 -7.34
C SER A 45 -4.04 5.75 -8.14
N ASP A 46 -3.97 7.04 -8.43
CA ASP A 46 -5.05 7.79 -9.05
C ASP A 46 -5.07 7.60 -10.57
N GLN A 47 -3.97 7.10 -11.14
CA GLN A 47 -3.82 6.74 -12.54
C GLN A 47 -4.19 5.27 -12.83
N LEU A 48 -4.58 4.50 -11.81
CA LEU A 48 -4.97 3.09 -11.97
C LEU A 48 -6.29 2.93 -12.73
N ALA A 49 -6.30 1.99 -13.68
CA ALA A 49 -7.47 1.59 -14.46
C ALA A 49 -7.84 0.12 -14.22
N VAL A 50 -9.13 -0.20 -14.35
CA VAL A 50 -9.63 -1.58 -14.31
C VAL A 50 -9.01 -2.38 -15.47
N GLY A 51 -8.62 -3.62 -15.21
CA GLY A 51 -7.95 -4.50 -16.18
C GLY A 51 -6.42 -4.37 -16.21
N GLN A 52 -5.82 -3.43 -15.47
CA GLN A 52 -4.37 -3.36 -15.35
C GLN A 52 -3.80 -4.50 -14.50
N ASP A 53 -2.63 -4.98 -14.90
CA ASP A 53 -1.90 -6.03 -14.18
C ASP A 53 -1.39 -5.55 -12.82
N VAL A 54 -1.64 -6.39 -11.83
CA VAL A 54 -1.20 -6.21 -10.44
C VAL A 54 -0.45 -7.44 -9.97
N TYR A 55 0.56 -7.18 -9.15
CA TYR A 55 1.34 -8.19 -8.47
C TYR A 55 1.12 -8.00 -6.97
N VAL A 56 0.86 -9.10 -6.26
CA VAL A 56 0.67 -9.11 -4.81
C VAL A 56 1.82 -9.90 -4.20
N VAL A 57 2.53 -9.27 -3.26
CA VAL A 57 3.62 -9.86 -2.49
C VAL A 57 3.19 -9.91 -1.05
N GLY A 58 3.31 -11.06 -0.40
CA GLY A 58 2.98 -11.21 1.01
C GLY A 58 3.00 -12.65 1.47
N THR A 59 2.34 -12.92 2.59
CA THR A 59 2.29 -14.25 3.22
C THR A 59 0.84 -14.67 3.48
N PRO A 60 0.05 -14.96 2.42
CA PRO A 60 -1.27 -15.57 2.58
C PRO A 60 -1.12 -16.89 3.36
N TYR A 61 -2.00 -17.13 4.32
CA TYR A 61 -1.99 -18.32 5.19
C TYR A 61 -0.73 -18.55 6.03
N GLY A 62 0.16 -17.56 6.16
CA GLY A 62 1.42 -17.71 6.88
C GLY A 62 2.49 -18.51 6.13
N LEU A 63 2.31 -18.73 4.82
CA LEU A 63 3.36 -19.26 3.96
C LEU A 63 4.34 -18.14 3.61
N GLU A 64 5.62 -18.33 3.92
CA GLU A 64 6.71 -17.40 3.62
C GLU A 64 6.78 -17.11 2.09
N ASN A 65 7.04 -15.85 1.72
CA ASN A 65 7.40 -15.42 0.35
C ASN A 65 6.41 -15.81 -0.77
N SER A 66 5.12 -15.56 -0.60
CA SER A 66 4.16 -15.79 -1.68
C SER A 66 4.10 -14.62 -2.67
N PHE A 67 4.06 -14.97 -3.94
CA PHE A 67 3.92 -14.04 -5.06
C PHE A 67 2.71 -14.45 -5.90
N THR A 68 1.83 -13.50 -6.20
CA THR A 68 0.60 -13.79 -6.94
C THR A 68 0.31 -12.72 -7.99
N VAL A 69 -0.19 -13.13 -9.16
CA VAL A 69 -0.51 -12.26 -10.29
C VAL A 69 -2.03 -12.10 -10.42
N GLY A 70 -2.48 -10.90 -10.74
CA GLY A 70 -3.90 -10.62 -10.96
C GLY A 70 -4.14 -9.37 -11.77
N HIS A 71 -5.40 -8.96 -11.82
CA HIS A 71 -5.82 -7.72 -12.47
C HIS A 71 -6.65 -6.85 -11.52
N VAL A 72 -6.61 -5.53 -11.74
CA VAL A 72 -7.52 -4.59 -11.06
C VAL A 72 -8.95 -4.93 -11.47
N ALA A 73 -9.78 -5.35 -10.52
CA ALA A 73 -11.17 -5.74 -10.77
C ALA A 73 -12.13 -4.55 -10.69
N ALA A 74 -11.93 -3.64 -9.73
CA ALA A 74 -12.78 -2.47 -9.55
C ALA A 74 -12.01 -1.31 -8.89
N ARG A 75 -12.43 -0.08 -9.20
CA ARG A 75 -11.98 1.14 -8.53
C ARG A 75 -13.20 1.93 -8.08
N SER A 76 -13.24 2.29 -6.80
CA SER A 76 -14.34 3.04 -6.19
C SER A 76 -13.81 4.27 -5.45
N TYR A 77 -14.52 5.38 -5.52
CA TYR A 77 -14.21 6.59 -4.77
C TYR A 77 -15.02 6.60 -3.49
N VAL A 78 -14.35 6.64 -2.34
CA VAL A 78 -15.01 6.83 -1.05
C VAL A 78 -15.04 8.34 -0.78
N SER A 79 -16.18 8.87 -0.35
CA SER A 79 -16.42 10.31 -0.10
C SER A 79 -15.48 10.93 0.94
N SER A 80 -14.73 10.11 1.68
CA SER A 80 -13.59 10.51 2.53
C SER A 80 -12.34 10.94 1.74
N GLY A 81 -12.44 10.98 0.41
CA GLY A 81 -11.35 11.31 -0.49
C GLY A 81 -10.42 10.13 -0.77
N VAL A 82 -10.72 8.90 -0.32
CA VAL A 82 -9.84 7.72 -0.51
C VAL A 82 -10.32 6.88 -1.70
N HIS A 83 -9.40 6.50 -2.59
CA HIS A 83 -9.69 5.52 -3.65
C HIS A 83 -9.54 4.10 -3.09
N ARG A 84 -10.59 3.29 -3.21
CA ARG A 84 -10.55 1.86 -2.89
C ARG A 84 -10.43 1.05 -4.17
N VAL A 85 -9.33 0.33 -4.29
CA VAL A 85 -9.03 -0.57 -5.42
C VAL A 85 -9.28 -2.00 -4.95
N SER A 86 -10.07 -2.75 -5.71
CA SER A 86 -10.27 -4.18 -5.50
C SER A 86 -9.53 -4.94 -6.58
N THR A 87 -8.66 -5.86 -6.18
CA THR A 87 -7.89 -6.71 -7.10
C THR A 87 -8.44 -8.12 -7.07
N ARG A 88 -8.48 -8.78 -8.23
CA ARG A 88 -8.76 -10.21 -8.31
C ARG A 88 -7.45 -10.90 -8.68
N THR A 89 -6.96 -11.71 -7.76
CA THR A 89 -5.66 -12.39 -7.88
C THR A 89 -5.90 -13.88 -8.09
N PHE A 90 -5.08 -14.52 -8.93
CA PHE A 90 -5.13 -15.95 -9.20
C PHE A 90 -3.94 -16.61 -8.50
N VAL A 91 -4.24 -17.41 -7.47
CA VAL A 91 -3.24 -18.22 -6.74
C VAL A 91 -2.97 -19.50 -7.49
#